data_AF-A0AAD8ZZV9-F1
#
_entry.id   AF-A0AAD8ZZV9-F1
#
_cell.length_a   1.000
_cell.length_b   1.000
_cell.length_c   1.000
_cell.angle_alpha   90.00
_cell.angle_beta   90.00
_cell.angle_gamma   90.00
#
_symmetry.space_group_name_H-M   'P 1'
#
loop_
_entity.id
_entity.type
_entity.pdbx_description
1 polymer ?
#
loop_
_entity_poly.entity_id
_entity_poly.type
_entity_poly.pdbx_seq_one_letter_code
_entity_poly.pdbx_strand_id
1 'polypeptide(L)'
;ELGARGAALQASLIQEYEADDIDQSTHAAVTTVKHIANAIGVVGADEEFVPVVPAETAVPARRTIQLSGPKDGGDVLIRIVEGGAHIKVTKPEPKAKPETNGDDEDSDFDSEEEEEETREKIWKVGPTLAETAVRGVGKGSKVEVTINVAADLGLTITAREVGGKGGVRGTVKAP
;
A
#
# COMPACT_ATOMS: atom_id res chain seq x y z
N GLU A 1 -7.58 30.31 4.23
CA GLU A 1 -8.14 29.98 2.89
C GLU A 1 -8.63 28.53 2.74
N LEU A 2 -7.89 27.51 3.20
CA LEU A 2 -8.27 26.09 3.01
C LEU A 2 -9.70 25.75 3.46
N GLY A 3 -10.10 26.15 4.67
CA GLY A 3 -11.46 25.88 5.17
C GLY A 3 -12.56 26.55 4.33
N ALA A 4 -12.38 27.82 3.96
CA ALA A 4 -13.34 28.56 3.15
C ALA A 4 -13.43 28.03 1.71
N ARG A 5 -12.29 27.67 1.09
CA ARG A 5 -12.26 27.06 -0.24
C ARG A 5 -12.90 25.67 -0.22
N GLY A 6 -12.62 24.87 0.80
CA GLY A 6 -13.25 23.55 0.99
C GLY A 6 -14.76 23.65 1.13
N ALA A 7 -15.25 24.60 1.95
CA ALA A 7 -16.68 24.85 2.09
C ALA A 7 -17.33 25.29 0.77
N ALA A 8 -16.70 26.19 0.02
CA ALA A 8 -17.22 26.64 -1.27
C ALA A 8 -17.28 25.51 -2.31
N LEU A 9 -16.25 24.65 -2.37
CA LEU A 9 -16.24 23.48 -3.23
C LEU A 9 -17.33 22.48 -2.84
N GLN A 10 -17.46 22.17 -1.55
CA GLN A 10 -18.50 21.26 -1.06
C GLN A 10 -19.90 21.81 -1.35
N ALA A 11 -20.13 23.10 -1.13
CA ALA A 11 -21.39 23.76 -1.45
C ALA A 11 -21.71 23.64 -2.94
N SER A 12 -20.72 23.84 -3.82
CA SER A 12 -20.90 23.69 -5.27
C SER A 12 -21.27 22.26 -5.69
N LEU A 13 -20.77 21.23 -4.98
CA LEU A 13 -21.09 19.83 -5.27
C LEU A 13 -22.53 19.44 -4.88
N ILE A 14 -23.09 20.10 -3.86
CA ILE A 14 -24.40 19.76 -3.29
C ILE A 14 -25.48 20.83 -3.52
N GLN A 15 -25.18 21.88 -4.30
CA GLN A 15 -26.09 23.04 -4.48
C GLN A 15 -27.44 22.68 -5.10
N GLU A 16 -27.54 21.55 -5.80
CA GLU A 16 -28.77 21.06 -6.45
C GLU A 16 -29.46 19.94 -5.65
N TYR A 17 -28.91 19.55 -4.50
CA TYR A 17 -29.49 18.50 -3.66
C TYR A 17 -30.57 19.08 -2.75
N GLU A 18 -31.62 18.29 -2.48
CA GLU A 18 -32.61 18.67 -1.48
C GLU A 18 -32.00 18.58 -0.07
N ALA A 19 -32.51 19.39 0.86
CA ALA A 19 -31.99 19.41 2.23
C ALA A 19 -32.08 18.04 2.92
N ASP A 20 -33.15 17.29 2.65
CA ASP A 20 -33.37 15.95 3.19
C ASP A 20 -32.37 14.94 2.61
N ASP A 21 -31.98 15.05 1.34
CA ASP A 21 -30.95 14.20 0.73
C ASP A 21 -29.57 14.46 1.34
N ILE A 22 -29.27 15.73 1.62
CA ILE A 22 -28.02 16.13 2.29
C ILE A 22 -28.01 15.56 3.71
N ASP A 23 -29.10 15.71 4.47
CA ASP A 23 -29.21 15.17 5.83
C ASP A 23 -29.01 13.65 5.85
N GLN A 24 -29.75 12.92 5.00
CA GLN A 24 -29.64 11.47 4.88
C GLN A 24 -28.23 11.01 4.50
N SER A 25 -27.53 11.77 3.66
CA SER A 25 -26.15 11.45 3.26
C SER A 25 -25.15 11.54 4.43
N THR A 26 -25.49 12.25 5.51
CA THR A 26 -24.65 12.32 6.71
C THR A 26 -24.91 11.20 7.72
N HIS A 27 -26.00 10.44 7.55
CA HIS A 27 -26.38 9.40 8.50
C HIS A 27 -25.35 8.27 8.55
N ALA A 28 -25.25 7.61 9.72
CA ALA A 28 -24.31 6.52 9.94
C ALA A 28 -24.50 5.35 8.96
N ALA A 29 -25.72 5.13 8.46
CA ALA A 29 -26.00 4.12 7.45
C ALA A 29 -25.24 4.34 6.13
N VAL A 30 -24.82 5.58 5.85
CA VAL A 30 -24.05 5.96 4.65
C VAL A 30 -22.58 6.16 4.98
N THR A 31 -22.28 6.81 6.11
CA THR A 31 -20.91 7.21 6.47
C THR A 31 -20.11 6.11 7.16
N THR A 32 -20.78 5.15 7.81
CA THR A 32 -20.10 4.03 8.50
C THR A 32 -19.92 2.85 7.55
N VAL A 33 -18.69 2.66 7.08
CA VAL A 33 -18.32 1.57 6.18
C VAL A 33 -17.17 0.75 6.75
N LYS A 34 -17.04 -0.50 6.29
CA LYS A 34 -15.91 -1.36 6.66
C LYS A 34 -14.62 -0.81 6.06
N HIS A 35 -13.53 -0.99 6.79
CA HIS A 35 -12.17 -0.66 6.34
C HIS A 35 -11.33 -1.93 6.38
N ILE A 36 -10.43 -2.11 5.41
CA ILE A 36 -9.45 -3.21 5.47
C ILE A 36 -8.35 -2.87 6.47
N ALA A 37 -7.96 -3.83 7.33
CA ALA A 37 -6.93 -3.59 8.33
C ALA A 37 -5.51 -3.59 7.73
N ASN A 38 -5.24 -4.55 6.85
CA ASN A 38 -3.93 -4.70 6.20
C ASN A 38 -3.97 -4.16 4.77
N ALA A 39 -2.80 -3.83 4.23
CA ALA A 39 -2.70 -3.55 2.80
C ALA A 39 -2.87 -4.85 2.01
N ILE A 40 -3.48 -4.77 0.83
CA ILE A 40 -3.50 -5.87 -0.14
C ILE A 40 -2.54 -5.49 -1.26
N GLY A 41 -1.63 -6.40 -1.59
CA GLY A 41 -0.62 -6.15 -2.60
C GLY A 41 -0.29 -7.37 -3.43
N VAL A 42 0.70 -7.20 -4.28
CA VAL A 42 1.23 -8.25 -5.13
C VAL A 42 2.69 -8.50 -4.81
N VAL A 43 3.12 -9.74 -4.98
CA VAL A 43 4.53 -10.15 -4.90
C VAL A 43 4.94 -10.73 -6.24
N GLY A 44 6.04 -10.20 -6.78
CA GLY A 44 6.68 -10.66 -8.02
C GLY A 44 7.78 -11.69 -7.78
N ALA A 45 8.61 -11.92 -8.80
CA ALA A 45 9.73 -12.88 -8.72
C ALA A 45 10.83 -12.46 -7.73
N ASP A 46 11.02 -11.15 -7.52
CA ASP A 46 12.04 -10.60 -6.62
C ASP A 46 11.61 -10.62 -5.14
N GLU A 47 10.49 -11.29 -4.83
CA GLU A 47 9.83 -11.33 -3.51
C GLU A 47 9.48 -9.95 -2.89
N GLU A 48 9.62 -8.87 -3.65
CA GLU A 48 9.26 -7.54 -3.24
C GLU A 48 7.72 -7.38 -3.20
N PHE A 49 7.23 -6.85 -2.08
CA PHE A 49 5.82 -6.54 -1.89
C PHE A 49 5.48 -5.16 -2.45
N VAL A 50 4.57 -5.13 -3.43
CA VAL A 50 4.03 -3.90 -3.99
C VAL A 50 2.61 -3.71 -3.46
N PRO A 51 2.36 -2.71 -2.59
CA PRO A 51 1.01 -2.42 -2.09
C PRO A 51 0.11 -1.91 -3.22
N VAL A 52 -1.09 -2.47 -3.34
CA VAL A 52 -2.09 -2.08 -4.35
C VAL A 52 -3.27 -1.37 -3.71
N VAL A 53 -3.80 -1.94 -2.64
CA VAL A 53 -4.83 -1.34 -1.80
C VAL A 53 -4.19 -1.05 -0.43
N PRO A 54 -4.03 0.24 -0.04
CA PRO A 54 -3.44 0.59 1.25
C PRO A 54 -4.26 0.07 2.44
N ALA A 55 -3.59 -0.14 3.57
CA ALA A 55 -4.26 -0.38 4.85
C ALA A 55 -5.25 0.76 5.18
N GLU A 56 -6.29 0.45 5.94
CA GLU A 56 -7.37 1.35 6.33
C GLU A 56 -8.13 1.96 5.14
N THR A 57 -8.23 1.23 4.03
CA THR A 57 -9.06 1.66 2.90
C THR A 57 -10.52 1.27 3.14
N ALA A 58 -11.41 2.26 3.12
CA ALA A 58 -12.87 2.07 3.12
C ALA A 58 -13.34 1.23 1.93
N VAL A 59 -14.24 0.27 2.14
CA VAL A 59 -14.80 -0.60 1.08
C VAL A 59 -16.28 -0.26 0.79
N PRO A 60 -16.77 -0.43 -0.46
CA PRO A 60 -16.11 -1.06 -1.61
C PRO A 60 -15.02 -0.18 -2.24
N ALA A 61 -13.91 -0.81 -2.65
CA ALA A 61 -12.77 -0.10 -3.24
C ALA A 61 -12.19 -0.87 -4.44
N ARG A 62 -11.71 -0.12 -5.43
CA ARG A 62 -10.98 -0.65 -6.58
C ARG A 62 -9.66 0.07 -6.76
N ARG A 63 -8.60 -0.70 -6.97
CA ARG A 63 -7.27 -0.19 -7.32
C ARG A 63 -6.67 -1.01 -8.45
N THR A 64 -5.92 -0.34 -9.30
CA THR A 64 -5.27 -0.93 -10.46
C THR A 64 -3.83 -0.45 -10.49
N ILE A 65 -2.90 -1.37 -10.72
CA ILE A 65 -1.49 -1.07 -10.93
C ILE A 65 -1.00 -1.73 -12.22
N GLN A 66 0.07 -1.19 -12.79
CA GLN A 66 0.76 -1.79 -13.91
C GLN A 66 2.16 -2.20 -13.47
N LEU A 67 2.45 -3.49 -13.59
CA LEU A 67 3.74 -4.09 -13.34
C LEU A 67 4.51 -4.25 -14.65
N SER A 68 5.82 -4.07 -14.60
CA SER A 68 6.69 -4.42 -15.74
C SER A 68 6.71 -5.93 -15.92
N GLY A 69 6.48 -6.40 -17.15
CA GLY A 69 6.59 -7.81 -17.50
C GLY A 69 8.05 -8.25 -17.72
N PRO A 70 8.28 -9.56 -17.95
CA PRO A 70 9.60 -10.12 -18.17
C PRO A 70 10.28 -9.50 -19.38
N LYS A 71 11.60 -9.26 -19.27
CA LYS A 71 12.40 -8.65 -20.35
C LYS A 71 12.41 -9.48 -21.63
N ASP A 72 12.25 -10.79 -21.52
CA ASP A 72 12.24 -11.72 -22.66
C ASP A 72 10.83 -12.17 -23.06
N GLY A 73 9.79 -11.64 -22.39
CA GLY A 73 8.42 -12.13 -22.50
C GLY A 73 8.21 -13.47 -21.81
N GLY A 74 7.00 -14.00 -21.89
CA GLY A 74 6.62 -15.30 -21.31
C GLY A 74 5.52 -15.23 -20.26
N ASP A 75 5.55 -16.16 -19.32
CA ASP A 75 4.51 -16.30 -18.32
C ASP A 75 4.85 -15.50 -17.05
N VAL A 76 3.85 -14.81 -16.48
CA VAL A 76 3.99 -13.97 -15.29
C VAL A 76 3.14 -14.55 -14.17
N LEU A 77 3.80 -15.00 -13.10
CA LEU A 77 3.14 -15.36 -11.85
C LEU A 77 2.90 -14.11 -11.00
N ILE A 78 1.68 -13.98 -10.48
CA ILE A 78 1.27 -12.88 -9.60
C ILE A 78 0.68 -13.50 -8.35
N ARG A 79 1.36 -13.31 -7.22
CA ARG A 79 0.86 -13.72 -5.91
C ARG A 79 0.22 -12.52 -5.22
N ILE A 80 -1.05 -12.64 -4.85
CA ILE A 80 -1.79 -11.61 -4.13
C ILE A 80 -1.72 -11.96 -2.64
N VAL A 81 -1.25 -11.02 -1.84
CA VAL A 81 -0.98 -11.23 -0.40
C VAL A 81 -1.44 -10.03 0.41
N GLU A 82 -1.62 -10.23 1.71
CA GLU A 82 -1.71 -9.12 2.66
C GLU A 82 -0.31 -8.60 3.02
N GLY A 83 -0.22 -7.32 3.38
CA GLY A 83 1.01 -6.66 3.80
C GLY A 83 0.79 -5.78 5.03
N GLY A 84 1.57 -6.05 6.08
CA GLY A 84 1.63 -5.20 7.27
C GLY A 84 2.79 -4.20 7.18
N ALA A 85 2.52 -2.92 7.43
CA ALA A 85 3.59 -1.93 7.56
C ALA A 85 4.33 -2.15 8.89
N HIS A 86 5.66 -2.14 8.87
CA HIS A 86 6.50 -2.31 10.05
C HIS A 86 7.64 -1.30 10.04
N ILE A 87 7.95 -0.70 11.18
CA ILE A 87 9.09 0.21 11.31
C ILE A 87 10.29 -0.59 11.82
N LYS A 88 11.36 -0.65 11.03
CA LYS A 88 12.65 -1.18 11.44
C LYS A 88 13.47 -0.03 12.02
N VAL A 89 13.82 -0.14 13.29
CA VAL A 89 14.71 0.80 13.97
C VAL A 89 16.11 0.21 13.92
N THR A 90 17.05 0.92 13.30
CA THR A 90 18.46 0.52 13.26
C THR A 90 19.26 1.51 14.10
N LYS A 91 19.84 1.01 15.20
CA LYS A 91 20.77 1.78 16.03
C LYS A 91 22.16 1.74 15.38
N PRO A 92 22.86 2.87 15.24
CA PRO A 92 24.21 2.90 14.67
C PRO A 92 25.20 2.03 15.48
N GLU A 93 26.24 1.57 14.79
CA GLU A 93 27.34 0.83 15.43
C GLU A 93 28.07 1.75 16.41
N PRO A 94 28.32 1.32 17.66
CA PRO A 94 28.98 2.18 18.64
C PRO A 94 30.34 2.63 18.12
N LYS A 95 30.59 3.94 18.03
CA LYS A 95 31.92 4.49 17.73
C LYS A 95 32.95 3.88 18.69
N ALA A 96 34.03 3.34 18.15
CA ALA A 96 35.14 2.85 18.94
C ALA A 96 35.73 3.98 19.79
N LYS A 97 35.91 3.74 21.09
CA LYS A 97 36.61 4.69 21.99
C LYS A 97 38.03 4.93 21.45
N PRO A 98 38.50 6.19 21.38
CA PRO A 98 39.89 6.44 21.02
C PRO A 98 40.81 5.76 22.05
N GLU A 99 41.88 5.11 21.58
CA GLU A 99 42.93 4.59 22.46
C GLU A 99 43.58 5.78 23.19
N THR A 100 43.37 5.87 24.51
CA THR A 100 44.01 6.88 25.35
C THR A 100 45.47 6.50 25.59
N ASN A 101 46.38 7.21 24.95
CA ASN A 101 47.79 7.20 25.30
C ASN A 101 48.17 8.57 25.90
N GLY A 102 48.06 8.67 27.24
CA GLY A 102 48.85 9.57 28.09
C GLY A 102 48.50 11.06 28.13
N ASP A 103 48.03 11.47 29.31
CA ASP A 103 48.19 12.77 30.00
C ASP A 103 47.33 13.99 29.61
N ASP A 104 46.98 14.72 30.69
CA ASP A 104 46.31 16.03 30.82
C ASP A 104 44.77 16.16 30.87
N GLU A 105 44.33 16.51 32.08
CA GLU A 105 43.36 17.54 32.53
C GLU A 105 41.99 17.74 31.82
N ASP A 106 40.92 17.66 32.64
CA ASP A 106 39.60 18.30 32.51
C ASP A 106 38.91 18.29 31.13
N SER A 107 38.07 17.27 30.89
CA SER A 107 36.90 17.45 30.02
C SER A 107 35.71 16.58 30.45
N ASP A 108 34.85 17.14 31.29
CA ASP A 108 33.43 16.76 31.38
C ASP A 108 32.72 17.18 30.07
N PHE A 109 33.08 16.54 28.96
CA PHE A 109 32.36 16.64 27.70
C PHE A 109 31.72 15.30 27.41
N ASP A 110 30.79 14.91 28.28
CA ASP A 110 29.82 13.87 28.00
C ASP A 110 28.82 14.41 26.97
N SER A 111 29.31 14.59 25.74
CA SER A 111 28.44 14.66 24.58
C SER A 111 28.02 13.24 24.25
N GLU A 112 27.06 12.73 25.02
CA GLU A 112 26.08 11.76 24.52
C GLU A 112 25.30 12.45 23.39
N GLU A 113 25.97 12.66 22.26
CA GLU A 113 25.32 12.89 20.98
C GLU A 113 24.54 11.59 20.73
N GLU A 114 23.29 11.53 21.18
CA GLU A 114 22.38 10.42 20.94
C GLU A 114 22.33 10.18 19.43
N GLU A 115 23.15 9.25 18.95
CA GLU A 115 23.25 8.97 17.53
C GLU A 115 21.86 8.60 17.03
N GLU A 116 21.29 9.44 16.16
CA GLU A 116 19.89 9.40 15.77
C GLU A 116 19.51 8.01 15.25
N GLU A 117 18.56 7.36 15.93
CA GLU A 117 18.01 6.08 15.51
C GLU A 117 17.42 6.20 14.09
N THR A 118 17.96 5.45 13.13
CA THR A 118 17.39 5.43 11.78
C THR A 118 16.16 4.54 11.74
N ARG A 119 15.02 5.12 11.33
CA ARG A 119 13.73 4.42 11.24
C ARG A 119 13.35 4.24 9.78
N GLU A 120 13.28 2.98 9.34
CA GLU A 120 12.89 2.62 7.97
C GLU A 120 11.54 1.90 7.96
N LYS A 121 10.63 2.32 7.08
CA LYS A 121 9.36 1.61 6.87
C LYS A 121 9.59 0.43 5.93
N ILE A 122 9.38 -0.77 6.44
CA ILE A 122 9.43 -2.03 5.69
C ILE A 122 8.05 -2.67 5.62
N TRP A 123 7.82 -3.48 4.59
CA TRP A 123 6.62 -4.30 4.46
C TRP A 123 6.90 -5.72 4.98
N LYS A 124 6.02 -6.24 5.83
CA LYS A 124 5.99 -7.66 6.18
C LYS A 124 4.91 -8.33 5.34
N VAL A 125 5.32 -9.27 4.49
CA VAL A 125 4.40 -10.09 3.70
C VAL A 125 3.63 -11.02 4.62
N GLY A 126 2.30 -10.95 4.54
CA GLY A 126 1.35 -11.75 5.31
C GLY A 126 0.83 -12.95 4.52
N PRO A 127 -0.37 -13.44 4.83
CA PRO A 127 -0.96 -14.60 4.17
C PRO A 127 -1.20 -14.37 2.67
N THR A 128 -1.08 -15.44 1.91
CA THR A 128 -1.44 -15.45 0.48
C THR A 128 -2.94 -15.59 0.33
N LEU A 129 -3.54 -14.66 -0.40
CA LEU A 129 -4.98 -14.61 -0.66
C LEU A 129 -5.33 -15.35 -1.95
N ALA A 130 -4.49 -15.20 -2.99
CA ALA A 130 -4.68 -15.85 -4.28
C ALA A 130 -3.36 -15.89 -5.07
N GLU A 131 -3.28 -16.84 -6.01
CA GLU A 131 -2.23 -16.89 -7.02
C GLU A 131 -2.86 -16.94 -8.41
N THR A 132 -2.29 -16.19 -9.35
CA THR A 132 -2.74 -16.18 -10.75
C THR A 132 -1.54 -16.07 -11.68
N ALA A 133 -1.69 -16.56 -12.91
CA ALA A 133 -0.67 -16.43 -13.93
C ALA A 133 -1.24 -15.80 -15.21
N VAL A 134 -0.54 -14.82 -15.76
CA VAL A 134 -0.82 -14.28 -17.11
C VAL A 134 0.19 -14.91 -18.06
N ARG A 135 -0.32 -15.70 -19.01
CA ARG A 135 0.53 -16.46 -19.93
C ARG A 135 0.79 -15.70 -21.23
N GLY A 136 1.97 -15.92 -21.81
CA GLY A 136 2.32 -15.40 -23.14
C GLY A 136 2.39 -13.87 -23.22
N VAL A 137 2.84 -13.22 -22.14
CA VAL A 137 3.06 -11.76 -22.11
C VAL A 137 4.19 -11.39 -23.08
N GLY A 138 3.96 -10.36 -23.89
CA GLY A 138 4.93 -9.87 -24.85
C GLY A 138 6.22 -9.35 -24.22
N LYS A 139 7.30 -9.35 -24.99
CA LYS A 139 8.61 -8.86 -24.57
C LYS A 139 8.53 -7.40 -24.12
N GLY A 140 8.84 -7.13 -22.85
CA GLY A 140 8.81 -5.77 -22.29
C GLY A 140 7.40 -5.16 -22.15
N SER A 141 6.35 -5.97 -22.35
CA SER A 141 4.97 -5.57 -22.09
C SER A 141 4.73 -5.36 -20.61
N LYS A 142 3.65 -4.65 -20.28
CA LYS A 142 3.20 -4.47 -18.89
C LYS A 142 2.04 -5.39 -18.57
N VAL A 143 1.96 -5.81 -17.33
CA VAL A 143 0.82 -6.56 -16.78
C VAL A 143 0.03 -5.65 -15.86
N GLU A 144 -1.24 -5.47 -16.16
CA GLU A 144 -2.18 -4.75 -15.32
C GLU A 144 -2.83 -5.71 -14.32
N VAL A 145 -2.81 -5.33 -13.04
CA VAL A 145 -3.49 -6.04 -11.97
C VAL A 145 -4.50 -5.09 -11.35
N THR A 146 -5.77 -5.49 -11.36
CA THR A 146 -6.86 -4.79 -10.68
C THR A 146 -7.36 -5.64 -9.53
N ILE A 147 -7.44 -5.04 -8.35
CA ILE A 147 -8.01 -5.62 -7.14
C ILE A 147 -9.26 -4.82 -6.79
N ASN A 148 -10.39 -5.52 -6.70
CA ASN A 148 -11.66 -4.98 -6.28
C ASN A 148 -12.07 -5.64 -4.96
N VAL A 149 -12.21 -4.84 -3.91
CA VAL A 149 -12.70 -5.25 -2.60
C VAL A 149 -14.16 -4.85 -2.50
N ALA A 150 -15.05 -5.81 -2.32
CA ALA A 150 -16.48 -5.58 -2.17
C ALA A 150 -16.84 -5.13 -0.74
N ALA A 151 -18.07 -4.64 -0.55
CA ALA A 151 -18.56 -4.17 0.76
C ALA A 151 -18.65 -5.28 1.81
N ASP A 152 -18.74 -6.54 1.37
CA ASP A 152 -18.70 -7.73 2.22
C ASP A 152 -17.27 -8.22 2.51
N LEU A 153 -16.23 -7.55 1.98
CA LEU A 153 -14.81 -7.93 2.01
C LEU A 153 -14.42 -9.06 1.05
N GLY A 154 -15.31 -9.48 0.14
CA GLY A 154 -14.95 -10.36 -0.96
C GLY A 154 -13.99 -9.69 -1.96
N LEU A 155 -13.07 -10.46 -2.55
CA LEU A 155 -12.12 -9.95 -3.54
C LEU A 155 -12.49 -10.41 -4.94
N THR A 156 -12.39 -9.51 -5.91
CA THR A 156 -12.31 -9.85 -7.33
C THR A 156 -10.98 -9.33 -7.87
N ILE A 157 -10.18 -10.25 -8.38
CA ILE A 157 -8.84 -9.97 -8.90
C ILE A 157 -8.87 -10.19 -10.41
N THR A 158 -8.37 -9.24 -11.17
CA THR A 158 -8.17 -9.40 -12.61
C THR A 158 -6.75 -9.04 -12.99
N ALA A 159 -6.08 -9.92 -13.73
CA ALA A 159 -4.73 -9.71 -14.24
C ALA A 159 -4.71 -9.91 -15.76
N ARG A 160 -4.10 -8.98 -16.49
CA ARG A 160 -4.02 -9.02 -17.96
C ARG A 160 -2.81 -8.27 -18.49
N GLU A 161 -2.36 -8.61 -19.69
CA GLU A 161 -1.41 -7.77 -20.42
C GLU A 161 -2.09 -6.46 -20.85
N VAL A 162 -1.37 -5.34 -20.71
CA VAL A 162 -1.84 -4.02 -21.17
C VAL A 162 -1.96 -4.04 -22.69
N GLY A 163 -3.16 -3.74 -23.21
CA GLY A 163 -3.45 -3.82 -24.65
C GLY A 163 -3.73 -5.23 -25.18
N GLY A 164 -3.53 -6.27 -24.35
CA GLY A 164 -3.88 -7.65 -24.68
C GLY A 164 -5.40 -7.89 -24.64
N LYS A 165 -5.87 -8.88 -25.42
CA LYS A 165 -7.29 -9.30 -25.46
C LYS A 165 -7.66 -10.31 -24.36
N GLY A 166 -6.68 -10.97 -23.76
CA GLY A 166 -6.87 -11.99 -22.73
C GLY A 166 -6.55 -11.50 -21.31
N GLY A 167 -7.06 -12.21 -20.31
CA GLY A 167 -6.79 -11.95 -18.91
C GLY A 167 -7.36 -13.05 -18.02
N VAL A 168 -6.86 -13.15 -16.79
CA VAL A 168 -7.37 -14.04 -15.76
C VAL A 168 -8.21 -13.24 -14.79
N ARG A 169 -9.35 -13.81 -14.38
CA ARG A 169 -10.22 -13.28 -13.33
C ARG A 169 -10.42 -14.35 -12.27
N GLY A 170 -10.17 -14.00 -11.01
CA GLY A 170 -10.43 -14.84 -9.84
C GLY A 170 -11.29 -14.11 -8.83
N THR A 171 -12.03 -14.89 -8.03
CA THR A 171 -12.80 -14.38 -6.90
C THR A 171 -12.41 -15.10 -5.62
N VAL A 172 -12.24 -14.34 -4.54
CA VAL A 172 -12.04 -14.85 -3.19
C VAL A 172 -13.29 -14.46 -2.39
N LYS A 173 -13.96 -15.44 -1.80
CA LYS A 173 -15.16 -15.19 -0.99
C LYS A 173 -14.78 -14.39 0.26
N ALA A 174 -15.73 -13.62 0.77
CA ALA A 174 -15.59 -12.97 2.06
C ALA A 174 -15.26 -14.01 3.16
N PRO A 175 -14.42 -13.64 4.14
CA PRO A 175 -14.09 -14.48 5.30
C PRO A 175 -15.28 -14.74 6.22
#